data_AF-A0A0Q5EMA3-F1
#
_entry.id   AF-A0A0Q5EMA3-F1
#
_cell.length_a   1.000
_cell.length_b   1.000
_cell.length_c   1.000
_cell.angle_alpha   90.00
_cell.angle_beta   90.00
_cell.angle_gamma   90.00
#
_symmetry.space_group_name_H-M   'P 1'
#
loop_
_entity.id
_entity.type
_entity.pdbx_description
1 polymer ?
#
loop_
_entity_poly.entity_id
_entity_poly.type
_entity_poly.pdbx_seq_one_letter_code
_entity_poly.pdbx_strand_id
1 'polypeptide(L)'
;MSATTAQLTDDDLATLARSIKTWGLELGFQQVGISGLDLKEHELHLQRWLDAGYHGEMDYMAAHGSKRSHPGQLVPGTLRVVSLRMDYLPGDSEMNQRLGEPEKAYVSRYALGRDYHKLVRKRLQQLAERIQQAIGPFGFRAFVDSAPVLEKAIAEQAGLGWIGKNTLVLNRKAGSFFFLGELFVDLPLPVDAPHASEHCGRCTACLDICPTAAFVGPYVLDARRCISYLTIELKTAIPVELRPLIGNRVFGCDDCQIVCPWNRFARPTTQGDFQPRHNLDNAGLAELFMWDEERFLACTEGSPLRRAGYERWLRNLAVGLGNAPSTISVLQALEARRDYPSELVREHVEWAIEQHTSRSDQRSRMPQ
;
A
#
# COMPACT_ATOMS: atom_id res chain seq x y z
N MET A 1 -13.12 16.90 36.48
CA MET A 1 -13.62 15.94 37.48
C MET A 1 -13.35 14.55 36.93
N SER A 2 -12.31 13.89 37.44
CA SER A 2 -11.84 12.60 36.95
C SER A 2 -12.88 11.54 37.31
N ALA A 3 -13.57 10.97 36.33
CA ALA A 3 -14.30 9.74 36.56
C ALA A 3 -13.26 8.69 36.94
N THR A 4 -13.34 8.18 38.17
CA THR A 4 -12.48 7.12 38.65
C THR A 4 -12.83 5.87 37.85
N THR A 5 -12.05 5.57 36.80
CA THR A 5 -12.12 4.28 36.13
C THR A 5 -11.87 3.25 37.21
N ALA A 6 -12.84 2.38 37.49
CA ALA A 6 -12.62 1.26 38.39
C ALA A 6 -11.36 0.54 37.90
N GLN A 7 -10.39 0.33 38.80
CA GLN A 7 -9.16 -0.37 38.43
C GLN A 7 -9.53 -1.78 37.99
N LEU A 8 -9.45 -2.04 36.68
CA LEU A 8 -9.67 -3.36 36.10
C LEU A 8 -8.63 -4.32 36.69
N THR A 9 -9.09 -5.47 37.16
CA THR A 9 -8.19 -6.55 37.60
C THR A 9 -7.51 -7.20 36.39
N ASP A 10 -6.47 -7.99 36.62
CA ASP A 10 -5.82 -8.76 35.55
C ASP A 10 -6.79 -9.71 34.83
N ASP A 11 -7.75 -10.28 35.58
CA ASP A 11 -8.81 -11.13 35.03
C ASP A 11 -9.82 -10.34 34.17
N ASP A 12 -10.15 -9.11 34.58
CA ASP A 12 -10.98 -8.20 33.78
C ASP A 12 -10.27 -7.82 32.47
N LEU A 13 -8.97 -7.50 32.54
CA LEU A 13 -8.16 -7.16 31.37
C LEU A 13 -7.99 -8.34 30.41
N ALA A 14 -7.81 -9.55 30.93
CA ALA A 14 -7.76 -10.77 30.12
C ALA A 14 -9.11 -11.07 29.45
N THR A 15 -10.21 -10.83 30.14
CA THR A 15 -11.56 -10.95 29.59
C THR A 15 -11.83 -9.90 28.54
N LEU A 16 -11.45 -8.64 28.79
CA LEU A 16 -11.57 -7.55 27.84
C LEU A 16 -10.74 -7.79 26.57
N ALA A 17 -9.49 -8.25 26.69
CA ALA A 17 -8.66 -8.57 25.54
C ALA A 17 -9.29 -9.63 24.62
N ARG A 18 -9.92 -10.67 25.20
CA ARG A 18 -10.69 -11.66 24.43
C ARG A 18 -11.91 -11.03 23.76
N SER A 19 -12.65 -10.18 24.46
CA SER A 19 -13.81 -9.47 23.91
C SER A 19 -13.42 -8.56 22.75
N ILE A 20 -12.33 -7.79 22.86
CA ILE A 20 -11.80 -6.92 21.80
C ILE A 20 -11.54 -7.73 20.52
N LYS A 21 -10.92 -8.90 20.64
CA LYS A 21 -10.65 -9.78 19.49
C LYS A 21 -11.95 -10.24 18.85
N THR A 22 -12.92 -10.70 19.64
CA THR A 22 -14.25 -11.09 19.14
C THR A 22 -14.95 -9.93 18.43
N TRP A 23 -14.96 -8.74 19.03
CA TRP A 23 -15.61 -7.56 18.46
C TRP A 23 -14.93 -7.08 17.18
N GLY A 24 -13.60 -7.17 17.09
CA GLY A 24 -12.90 -6.89 15.84
C GLY A 24 -13.31 -7.85 14.72
N LEU A 25 -13.48 -9.14 15.01
CA LEU A 25 -14.00 -10.11 14.03
C LEU A 25 -15.42 -9.75 13.58
N GLU A 26 -16.30 -9.39 14.51
CA GLU A 26 -17.68 -8.96 14.22
C GLU A 26 -17.73 -7.68 13.36
N LEU A 27 -16.76 -6.77 13.56
CA LEU A 27 -16.57 -5.57 12.73
C LEU A 27 -15.90 -5.88 11.37
N GLY A 28 -15.66 -7.15 11.06
CA GLY A 28 -15.19 -7.60 9.76
C GLY A 28 -13.67 -7.51 9.57
N PHE A 29 -12.88 -7.38 10.64
CA PHE A 29 -11.45 -7.66 10.61
C PHE A 29 -11.22 -9.17 10.66
N GLN A 30 -10.19 -9.69 9.98
CA GLN A 30 -9.94 -11.14 9.93
C GLN A 30 -8.97 -11.63 11.01
N GLN A 31 -8.28 -10.70 11.68
CA GLN A 31 -7.43 -11.00 12.84
C GLN A 31 -7.18 -9.72 13.64
N VAL A 32 -7.06 -9.89 14.95
CA VAL A 32 -6.75 -8.85 15.94
C VAL A 32 -5.63 -9.37 16.83
N GLY A 33 -4.62 -8.54 17.08
CA GLY A 33 -3.52 -8.83 17.98
C GLY A 33 -3.23 -7.63 18.88
N ILE A 34 -2.64 -7.87 20.05
CA ILE A 34 -2.30 -6.82 21.01
C ILE A 34 -0.79 -6.86 21.26
N SER A 35 -0.11 -5.73 21.09
CA SER A 35 1.34 -5.64 21.33
C SER A 35 1.68 -4.67 22.46
N GLY A 36 2.90 -4.82 22.97
CA GLY A 36 3.58 -3.78 23.75
C GLY A 36 4.04 -2.63 22.85
N LEU A 37 4.98 -1.83 23.36
CA LEU A 37 5.44 -0.61 22.68
C LEU A 37 6.91 -0.67 22.24
N ASP A 38 7.59 -1.79 22.47
CA ASP A 38 9.00 -1.93 22.11
C ASP A 38 9.15 -2.11 20.60
N LEU A 39 9.71 -1.08 19.95
CA LEU A 39 9.98 -1.03 18.51
C LEU A 39 11.45 -0.69 18.23
N LYS A 40 12.35 -0.87 19.20
CA LYS A 40 13.74 -0.40 19.12
C LYS A 40 14.50 -0.94 17.90
N GLU A 41 14.33 -2.22 17.57
CA GLU A 41 15.00 -2.81 16.41
C GLU A 41 14.48 -2.22 15.09
N HIS A 42 13.18 -1.94 15.01
CA HIS A 42 12.54 -1.32 13.85
C HIS A 42 12.90 0.16 13.70
N GLU A 43 13.09 0.86 14.82
CA GLU A 43 13.64 2.22 14.83
C GLU A 43 15.04 2.26 14.19
N LEU A 44 15.92 1.36 14.61
CA LEU A 44 17.26 1.25 14.02
C LEU A 44 17.22 0.88 12.54
N HIS A 45 16.27 0.03 12.14
CA HIS A 45 16.05 -0.29 10.73
C HIS A 45 15.60 0.93 9.93
N LEU A 46 14.61 1.68 10.43
CA LEU A 46 14.15 2.92 9.83
C LEU A 46 15.30 3.92 9.68
N GLN A 47 16.10 4.12 10.73
CA GLN A 47 17.22 5.07 10.69
C GLN A 47 18.22 4.70 9.59
N ARG A 48 18.62 3.43 9.48
CA ARG A 48 19.51 2.98 8.39
C ARG A 48 18.92 3.24 7.00
N TRP A 49 17.60 3.05 6.85
CA TRP A 49 16.89 3.28 5.60
C TRP A 49 16.81 4.78 5.25
N LEU A 50 16.62 5.63 6.25
CA LEU A 50 16.66 7.09 6.11
C LEU A 50 18.07 7.59 5.76
N ASP A 51 19.10 7.11 6.46
CA ASP A 51 20.51 7.47 6.24
C ASP A 51 20.98 7.09 4.83
N ALA A 52 20.46 5.99 4.27
CA ALA A 52 20.73 5.56 2.90
C ALA A 52 19.98 6.39 1.84
N GLY A 53 19.11 7.33 2.24
CA GLY A 53 18.30 8.14 1.33
C GLY A 53 17.22 7.35 0.58
N TYR A 54 16.90 6.14 1.05
CA TYR A 54 15.97 5.25 0.36
C TYR A 54 14.50 5.68 0.42
N HIS A 55 14.18 6.75 1.16
CA HIS A 55 12.84 7.35 1.21
C HIS A 55 12.50 8.23 0.02
N GLY A 56 13.48 8.64 -0.79
CA GLY A 56 13.24 9.57 -1.89
C GLY A 56 12.59 10.87 -1.40
N GLU A 57 11.57 11.35 -2.11
CA GLU A 57 10.82 12.57 -1.80
C GLU A 57 9.78 12.41 -0.65
N MET A 58 9.74 11.26 0.04
CA MET A 58 8.83 11.05 1.17
C MET A 58 9.37 11.71 2.46
N ASP A 59 9.51 13.04 2.48
CA ASP A 59 10.08 13.79 3.61
C ASP A 59 9.35 13.52 4.94
N TYR A 60 8.06 13.17 4.88
CA TYR A 60 7.26 12.78 6.04
C TYR A 60 7.77 11.51 6.75
N MET A 61 8.63 10.72 6.11
CA MET A 61 9.30 9.56 6.72
C MET A 61 10.43 9.99 7.67
N ALA A 62 11.14 11.07 7.33
CA ALA A 62 12.18 11.68 8.17
C ALA A 62 11.61 12.71 9.15
N ALA A 63 10.43 13.25 8.87
CA ALA A 63 9.74 14.20 9.74
C ALA A 63 9.34 13.57 11.09
N HIS A 64 9.06 14.43 12.07
CA HIS A 64 8.51 14.07 13.38
C HIS A 64 9.44 13.30 14.33
N GLY A 65 10.74 13.21 14.02
CA GLY A 65 11.75 12.61 14.90
C GLY A 65 11.41 11.16 15.27
N SER A 66 11.50 10.82 16.54
CA SER A 66 11.26 9.46 17.05
C SER A 66 9.78 9.07 17.20
N LYS A 67 8.80 9.93 16.86
CA LYS A 67 7.38 9.64 17.12
C LYS A 67 6.88 8.35 16.45
N ARG A 68 7.47 7.97 15.31
CA ARG A 68 7.08 6.78 14.55
C ARG A 68 7.37 5.46 15.28
N SER A 69 8.48 5.42 16.00
CA SER A 69 8.97 4.29 16.79
C SER A 69 8.56 4.36 18.26
N HIS A 70 8.01 5.48 18.74
CA HIS A 70 7.68 5.69 20.15
C HIS A 70 6.20 6.01 20.33
N PRO A 71 5.32 4.99 20.45
CA PRO A 71 3.88 5.18 20.59
C PRO A 71 3.46 6.18 21.69
N GLY A 72 4.15 6.16 22.83
CA GLY A 72 3.89 7.07 23.95
C GLY A 72 4.22 8.54 23.66
N GLN A 73 5.10 8.83 22.70
CA GLN A 73 5.38 10.21 22.25
C GLN A 73 4.34 10.70 21.23
N LEU A 74 3.77 9.77 20.44
CA LEU A 74 2.73 10.08 19.47
C LEU A 74 1.37 10.31 20.15
N VAL A 75 1.05 9.46 21.13
CA VAL A 75 -0.16 9.54 21.95
C VAL A 75 0.22 9.32 23.41
N PRO A 76 0.36 10.41 24.20
CA PRO A 76 0.67 10.33 25.62
C PRO A 76 -0.29 9.41 26.37
N GLY A 77 0.26 8.56 27.24
CA GLY A 77 -0.52 7.59 28.02
C GLY A 77 -0.75 6.23 27.35
N THR A 78 -0.32 6.04 26.09
CA THR A 78 -0.40 4.72 25.43
C THR A 78 0.34 3.67 26.24
N LEU A 79 -0.33 2.56 26.54
CA LEU A 79 0.24 1.38 27.20
C LEU A 79 0.31 0.18 26.26
N ARG A 80 -0.64 0.05 25.33
CA ARG A 80 -0.73 -1.06 24.36
C ARG A 80 -1.20 -0.56 23.00
N VAL A 81 -0.94 -1.35 21.98
CA VAL A 81 -1.49 -1.14 20.64
C VAL A 81 -2.25 -2.38 20.18
N VAL A 82 -3.53 -2.21 19.87
CA VAL A 82 -4.36 -3.24 19.24
C VAL A 82 -4.19 -3.13 17.73
N SER A 83 -3.61 -4.13 17.08
CA SER A 83 -3.40 -4.21 15.63
C SER A 83 -4.48 -5.08 15.00
N LEU A 84 -5.03 -4.62 13.87
CA LEU A 84 -6.07 -5.34 13.14
C LEU A 84 -5.70 -5.44 11.66
N ARG A 85 -6.11 -6.55 11.02
CA ARG A 85 -6.02 -6.67 9.56
C ARG A 85 -7.36 -6.85 8.87
N MET A 86 -7.46 -6.32 7.66
CA MET A 86 -8.63 -6.47 6.79
C MET A 86 -8.25 -6.86 5.38
N ASP A 87 -8.72 -8.01 4.91
CA ASP A 87 -8.42 -8.55 3.58
C ASP A 87 -9.06 -7.67 2.49
N TYR A 88 -8.31 -7.37 1.43
CA TYR A 88 -8.77 -6.48 0.35
C TYR A 88 -8.78 -7.10 -1.04
N LEU A 89 -8.20 -8.30 -1.22
CA LEU A 89 -8.06 -8.89 -2.55
C LEU A 89 -9.43 -9.17 -3.20
N PRO A 90 -9.75 -8.60 -4.38
CA PRO A 90 -10.95 -8.98 -5.11
C PRO A 90 -10.87 -10.45 -5.60
N GLY A 91 -12.03 -11.11 -5.73
CA GLY A 91 -12.09 -12.54 -6.03
C GLY A 91 -11.59 -12.96 -7.41
N ASP A 92 -11.76 -12.09 -8.41
CA ASP A 92 -11.32 -12.32 -9.78
C ASP A 92 -10.29 -11.25 -10.17
N SER A 93 -9.07 -11.39 -9.65
CA SER A 93 -8.08 -10.33 -9.72
C SER A 93 -7.18 -10.40 -10.95
N GLU A 94 -7.26 -11.44 -11.80
CA GLU A 94 -6.51 -11.69 -13.06
C GLU A 94 -5.13 -11.00 -13.17
N MET A 95 -4.35 -10.91 -12.07
CA MET A 95 -3.27 -9.92 -11.96
C MET A 95 -2.16 -10.18 -12.98
N ASN A 96 -1.74 -11.44 -13.08
CA ASN A 96 -0.71 -11.88 -14.03
C ASN A 96 -1.14 -11.67 -15.48
N GLN A 97 -2.42 -11.90 -15.79
CA GLN A 97 -2.94 -11.67 -17.12
C GLN A 97 -2.92 -10.19 -17.47
N ARG A 98 -3.43 -9.33 -16.58
CA ARG A 98 -3.45 -7.87 -16.82
C ARG A 98 -2.03 -7.29 -16.94
N LEU A 99 -1.06 -7.80 -16.18
CA LEU A 99 0.36 -7.42 -16.34
C LEU A 99 0.97 -7.91 -17.67
N GLY A 100 0.44 -9.00 -18.24
CA GLY A 100 0.85 -9.55 -19.54
C GLY A 100 0.19 -8.88 -20.75
N GLU A 101 -0.76 -7.96 -20.54
CA GLU A 101 -1.52 -7.27 -21.58
C GLU A 101 -1.04 -5.81 -21.68
N PRO A 102 -0.07 -5.50 -22.56
CA PRO A 102 0.64 -4.22 -22.54
C PRO A 102 -0.22 -3.01 -22.97
N GLU A 103 -1.42 -3.22 -23.53
CA GLU A 103 -2.38 -2.14 -23.83
C GLU A 103 -3.37 -1.86 -22.68
N LYS A 104 -3.41 -2.72 -21.65
CA LYS A 104 -4.25 -2.54 -20.46
C LYS A 104 -3.50 -1.79 -19.38
N ALA A 105 -4.20 -0.96 -18.64
CA ALA A 105 -3.64 -0.30 -17.47
C ALA A 105 -3.67 -1.23 -16.26
N TYR A 106 -2.56 -1.30 -15.52
CA TYR A 106 -2.51 -2.00 -14.25
C TYR A 106 -2.61 -1.01 -13.09
N VAL A 107 -3.69 -1.12 -12.31
CA VAL A 107 -3.88 -0.45 -11.02
C VAL A 107 -3.76 -1.51 -9.92
N SER A 108 -2.91 -1.23 -8.93
CA SER A 108 -2.69 -2.13 -7.80
C SER A 108 -3.99 -2.44 -7.07
N ARG A 109 -4.13 -3.70 -6.63
CA ARG A 109 -5.41 -4.23 -6.14
C ARG A 109 -5.96 -3.52 -4.91
N TYR A 110 -5.12 -2.88 -4.11
CA TYR A 110 -5.58 -2.11 -2.96
C TYR A 110 -6.33 -0.82 -3.34
N ALA A 111 -6.18 -0.34 -4.59
CA ALA A 111 -6.66 0.96 -5.03
C ALA A 111 -7.89 0.90 -5.96
N LEU A 112 -8.38 -0.30 -6.28
CA LEU A 112 -9.49 -0.51 -7.21
C LEU A 112 -10.85 -0.08 -6.64
N GLY A 113 -11.00 -0.13 -5.32
CA GLY A 113 -12.23 0.19 -4.62
C GLY A 113 -12.25 1.60 -4.00
N ARG A 114 -13.09 1.73 -2.96
CA ARG A 114 -13.11 2.87 -2.05
C ARG A 114 -11.86 2.89 -1.17
N ASP A 115 -11.55 4.09 -0.70
CA ASP A 115 -10.43 4.40 0.16
C ASP A 115 -10.52 3.68 1.50
N TYR A 116 -9.62 2.71 1.69
CA TYR A 116 -9.54 1.88 2.87
C TYR A 116 -9.35 2.68 4.16
N HIS A 117 -8.68 3.84 4.09
CA HIS A 117 -8.49 4.71 5.25
C HIS A 117 -9.82 5.04 5.94
N LYS A 118 -10.87 5.29 5.16
CA LYS A 118 -12.19 5.64 5.69
C LYS A 118 -12.86 4.46 6.37
N LEU A 119 -12.90 3.31 5.71
CA LEU A 119 -13.58 2.12 6.23
C LEU A 119 -12.87 1.56 7.47
N VAL A 120 -11.54 1.37 7.38
CA VAL A 120 -10.73 0.81 8.45
C VAL A 120 -10.79 1.72 9.69
N ARG A 121 -10.58 3.04 9.52
CA ARG A 121 -10.65 4.00 10.64
C ARG A 121 -12.03 4.03 11.28
N LYS A 122 -13.11 4.00 10.48
CA LYS A 122 -14.48 3.93 11.00
C LYS A 122 -14.69 2.70 11.88
N ARG A 123 -14.19 1.53 11.46
CA ARG A 123 -14.34 0.28 12.22
C ARG A 123 -13.45 0.25 13.47
N LEU A 124 -12.26 0.84 13.42
CA LEU A 124 -11.43 1.03 14.63
C LEU A 124 -12.14 1.94 15.65
N GLN A 125 -12.77 3.02 15.19
CA GLN A 125 -13.56 3.91 16.04
C GLN A 125 -14.75 3.18 16.66
N GLN A 126 -15.48 2.37 15.89
CA GLN A 126 -16.56 1.52 16.41
C GLN A 126 -16.08 0.50 17.45
N LEU A 127 -14.89 -0.07 17.25
CA LEU A 127 -14.28 -0.96 18.25
C LEU A 127 -13.98 -0.22 19.54
N ALA A 128 -13.41 0.99 19.45
CA ALA A 128 -13.12 1.82 20.62
C ALA A 128 -14.39 2.22 21.38
N GLU A 129 -15.45 2.61 20.67
CA GLU A 129 -16.76 2.91 21.25
C GLU A 129 -17.34 1.70 22.00
N ARG A 130 -17.18 0.49 21.45
CA ARG A 130 -17.65 -0.73 22.11
C ARG A 130 -16.84 -1.09 23.36
N ILE A 131 -15.52 -0.85 23.35
CA ILE A 131 -14.68 -0.96 24.55
C ILE A 131 -15.17 0.03 25.60
N GLN A 132 -15.39 1.29 25.21
CA GLN A 132 -15.84 2.35 26.12
C GLN A 132 -17.22 2.04 26.73
N GLN A 133 -18.13 1.42 25.98
CA GLN A 133 -19.42 0.96 26.51
C GLN A 133 -19.26 -0.14 27.56
N ALA A 134 -18.24 -0.99 27.45
CA ALA A 134 -18.04 -2.11 28.35
C ALA A 134 -17.36 -1.73 29.68
N ILE A 135 -16.41 -0.78 29.65
CA ILE A 135 -15.57 -0.46 30.81
C ILE A 135 -15.64 1.01 31.26
N GLY A 136 -16.40 1.84 30.54
CA GLY A 136 -16.41 3.29 30.73
C GLY A 136 -15.29 4.01 29.96
N PRO A 137 -15.10 5.31 30.20
CA PRO A 137 -14.11 6.13 29.51
C PRO A 137 -12.67 5.61 29.64
N PHE A 138 -11.95 5.57 28.53
CA PHE A 138 -10.52 5.25 28.46
C PHE A 138 -9.88 6.07 27.33
N GLY A 139 -8.56 6.24 27.36
CA GLY A 139 -7.79 6.94 26.34
C GLY A 139 -7.50 6.05 25.14
N PHE A 140 -7.85 6.51 23.94
CA PHE A 140 -7.51 5.82 22.71
C PHE A 140 -7.27 6.74 21.52
N ARG A 141 -6.59 6.21 20.50
CA ARG A 141 -6.50 6.85 19.18
C ARG A 141 -6.35 5.81 18.07
N ALA A 142 -7.17 5.93 17.03
CA ALA A 142 -7.13 5.07 15.86
C ALA A 142 -6.22 5.65 14.76
N PHE A 143 -5.42 4.79 14.14
CA PHE A 143 -4.51 5.11 13.05
C PHE A 143 -4.65 4.11 11.89
N VAL A 144 -4.44 4.63 10.69
CA VAL A 144 -4.40 3.89 9.42
C VAL A 144 -3.53 4.72 8.46
N ASP A 145 -2.30 4.27 8.16
CA ASP A 145 -1.32 4.70 7.14
C ASP A 145 -0.88 6.19 7.14
N SER A 146 -1.83 7.10 7.27
CA SER A 146 -1.69 8.56 7.22
C SER A 146 -1.01 9.22 8.44
N ALA A 147 -0.52 8.44 9.41
CA ALA A 147 0.12 8.97 10.61
C ALA A 147 1.56 8.44 10.73
N PRO A 148 2.44 9.09 11.51
CA PRO A 148 3.78 8.55 11.75
C PRO A 148 3.68 7.37 12.72
N VAL A 149 3.25 6.22 12.22
CA VAL A 149 3.22 4.92 12.92
C VAL A 149 4.13 3.95 12.16
N LEU A 150 4.67 2.94 12.84
CA LEU A 150 5.32 1.78 12.21
C LEU A 150 4.34 0.60 12.17
N GLU A 151 3.26 0.73 11.39
CA GLU A 151 2.14 -0.23 11.38
C GLU A 151 2.62 -1.67 11.18
N LYS A 152 3.53 -1.88 10.23
CA LYS A 152 4.09 -3.21 9.93
C LYS A 152 4.85 -3.82 11.12
N ALA A 153 5.60 -3.00 11.85
CA ALA A 153 6.36 -3.46 13.02
C ALA A 153 5.42 -3.79 14.18
N ILE A 154 4.44 -2.92 14.45
CA ILE A 154 3.45 -3.16 15.50
C ILE A 154 2.62 -4.41 15.18
N ALA A 155 2.22 -4.60 13.92
CA ALA A 155 1.50 -5.78 13.48
C ALA A 155 2.31 -7.08 13.65
N GLU A 156 3.62 -7.05 13.37
CA GLU A 156 4.53 -8.16 13.65
C GLU A 156 4.60 -8.47 15.16
N GLN A 157 4.82 -7.44 15.98
CA GLN A 157 4.86 -7.58 17.44
C GLN A 157 3.53 -8.09 18.02
N ALA A 158 2.40 -7.76 17.38
CA ALA A 158 1.06 -8.21 17.76
C ALA A 158 0.73 -9.63 17.26
N GLY A 159 1.66 -10.31 16.58
CA GLY A 159 1.45 -11.66 16.07
C GLY A 159 0.50 -11.73 14.86
N LEU A 160 0.33 -10.63 14.11
CA LEU A 160 -0.43 -10.65 12.86
C LEU A 160 0.35 -11.29 11.70
N GLY A 161 1.65 -11.47 11.84
CA GLY A 161 2.51 -12.05 10.82
C GLY A 161 3.98 -11.85 11.13
N TRP A 162 4.81 -11.94 10.08
CA TRP A 162 6.23 -11.57 10.11
C TRP A 162 6.53 -10.66 8.92
N ILE A 163 7.55 -9.81 9.03
CA ILE A 163 7.99 -8.98 7.89
C ILE A 163 8.75 -9.87 6.91
N GLY A 164 8.26 -9.96 5.67
CA GLY A 164 8.89 -10.71 4.59
C GLY A 164 10.06 -9.97 3.95
N LYS A 165 10.85 -10.68 3.12
CA LYS A 165 11.97 -10.05 2.38
C LYS A 165 11.53 -8.92 1.44
N ASN A 166 10.25 -8.92 1.04
CA ASN A 166 9.61 -7.84 0.29
C ASN A 166 9.16 -6.65 1.16
N THR A 167 9.50 -6.61 2.44
CA THR A 167 9.15 -5.57 3.43
C THR A 167 7.66 -5.47 3.79
N LEU A 168 6.82 -6.44 3.40
CA LEU A 168 5.41 -6.51 3.77
C LEU A 168 5.20 -7.47 4.94
N VAL A 169 4.15 -7.24 5.73
CA VAL A 169 3.72 -8.24 6.72
C VAL A 169 3.10 -9.41 5.97
N LEU A 170 3.65 -10.60 6.18
CA LEU A 170 3.17 -11.86 5.65
C LEU A 170 2.45 -12.63 6.74
N ASN A 171 1.31 -13.21 6.40
CA ASN A 171 0.49 -14.03 7.27
C ASN A 171 0.37 -15.44 6.71
N ARG A 172 0.58 -16.45 7.56
CA ARG A 172 0.59 -17.86 7.17
C ARG A 172 -0.74 -18.34 6.56
N LYS A 173 -1.86 -17.71 6.93
CA LYS A 173 -3.22 -18.08 6.53
C LYS A 173 -3.87 -17.09 5.56
N ALA A 174 -3.26 -15.94 5.29
CA ALA A 174 -3.85 -14.87 4.49
C ALA A 174 -2.90 -14.24 3.45
N GLY A 175 -1.61 -14.61 3.42
CA GLY A 175 -0.65 -13.97 2.53
C GLY A 175 -0.34 -12.55 2.98
N SER A 176 -0.41 -11.57 2.07
CA SER A 176 -0.10 -10.15 2.32
C SER A 176 -1.15 -9.18 1.79
N PHE A 177 -2.24 -9.67 1.21
CA PHE A 177 -3.31 -8.83 0.62
C PHE A 177 -4.33 -8.36 1.67
N PHE A 178 -3.84 -7.64 2.69
CA PHE A 178 -4.66 -7.03 3.72
C PHE A 178 -4.16 -5.64 4.11
N PHE A 179 -5.07 -4.80 4.56
CA PHE A 179 -4.76 -3.53 5.21
C PHE A 179 -4.46 -3.74 6.69
N LEU A 180 -3.69 -2.83 7.27
CA LEU A 180 -3.43 -2.73 8.70
C LEU A 180 -4.19 -1.53 9.30
N GLY A 181 -4.45 -1.62 10.59
CA GLY A 181 -5.00 -0.52 11.37
C GLY A 181 -4.71 -0.72 12.85
N GLU A 182 -4.43 0.40 13.54
CA GLU A 182 -3.87 0.40 14.88
C GLU A 182 -4.76 1.24 15.80
N LEU A 183 -5.12 0.67 16.95
CA LEU A 183 -5.81 1.36 18.02
C LEU A 183 -4.86 1.44 19.22
N PHE A 184 -4.32 2.63 19.46
CA PHE A 184 -3.48 2.91 20.62
C PHE A 184 -4.39 3.08 21.82
N VAL A 185 -4.07 2.44 22.94
CA VAL A 185 -4.92 2.45 24.15
C VAL A 185 -4.07 2.66 25.40
N ASP A 186 -4.64 3.34 26.40
CA ASP A 186 -4.07 3.53 27.74
C ASP A 186 -4.39 2.39 28.72
N LEU A 187 -4.88 1.26 28.18
CA LEU A 187 -5.23 0.07 28.94
C LEU A 187 -4.04 -0.91 28.96
N PRO A 188 -3.65 -1.46 30.12
CA PRO A 188 -2.55 -2.42 30.24
C PRO A 188 -2.97 -3.84 29.84
N LEU A 189 -3.60 -3.99 28.66
CA LEU A 189 -4.08 -5.27 28.14
C LEU A 189 -2.97 -6.33 28.06
N PRO A 190 -3.26 -7.62 28.28
CA PRO A 190 -2.30 -8.68 28.01
C PRO A 190 -1.91 -8.70 26.53
N VAL A 191 -0.63 -8.94 26.25
CA VAL A 191 -0.04 -8.93 24.91
C VAL A 191 -0.10 -10.32 24.28
N ASP A 192 -0.23 -10.34 22.96
CA ASP A 192 0.03 -11.51 22.13
C ASP A 192 1.52 -11.65 21.85
N ALA A 193 1.94 -12.88 21.56
CA ALA A 193 3.33 -13.14 21.18
C ALA A 193 3.52 -12.91 19.67
N PRO A 194 4.62 -12.27 19.25
CA PRO A 194 5.02 -12.27 17.85
C PRO A 194 5.31 -13.70 17.36
N HIS A 195 5.30 -13.89 16.03
CA HIS A 195 5.72 -15.15 15.45
C HIS A 195 7.19 -15.44 15.77
N ALA A 196 7.48 -16.63 16.29
CA ALA A 196 8.83 -17.00 16.71
C ALA A 196 9.85 -17.16 15.57
N SER A 197 9.41 -17.24 14.32
CA SER A 197 10.28 -17.45 13.16
C SER A 197 9.74 -16.73 11.93
N GLU A 198 10.65 -16.18 11.13
CA GLU A 198 10.36 -15.82 9.74
C GLU A 198 10.11 -17.09 8.91
N HIS A 199 9.33 -16.96 7.83
CA HIS A 199 8.99 -18.10 6.98
C HIS A 199 9.30 -17.87 5.48
N CYS A 200 10.20 -16.95 5.16
CA CYS A 200 10.74 -16.78 3.81
C CYS A 200 11.84 -17.82 3.51
N GLY A 201 12.66 -18.19 4.49
CA GLY A 201 13.76 -19.15 4.32
C GLY A 201 14.70 -18.75 3.18
N ARG A 202 15.01 -19.69 2.27
CA ARG A 202 15.89 -19.43 1.11
C ARG A 202 15.20 -18.74 -0.08
N CYS A 203 13.89 -18.51 -0.03
CA CYS A 203 13.16 -17.91 -1.16
C CYS A 203 13.64 -16.48 -1.47
N THR A 204 13.84 -16.17 -2.75
CA THR A 204 14.21 -14.83 -3.26
C THR A 204 13.24 -14.29 -4.32
N ALA A 205 12.13 -14.98 -4.57
CA ALA A 205 11.26 -14.72 -5.72
C ALA A 205 10.80 -13.25 -5.85
N CYS A 206 10.51 -12.57 -4.73
CA CYS A 206 10.11 -11.15 -4.74
C CYS A 206 11.25 -10.18 -5.05
N LEU A 207 12.50 -10.54 -4.76
CA LEU A 207 13.69 -9.78 -5.14
C LEU A 207 13.93 -9.98 -6.63
N ASP A 208 13.86 -11.24 -7.09
CA ASP A 208 14.18 -11.63 -8.46
C ASP A 208 13.18 -11.06 -9.49
N ILE A 209 11.88 -11.01 -9.14
CA ILE A 209 10.85 -10.50 -10.07
C ILE A 209 10.79 -8.98 -10.13
N CYS A 210 11.36 -8.27 -9.15
CA CYS A 210 11.19 -6.82 -9.02
C CYS A 210 11.72 -6.11 -10.27
N PRO A 211 10.86 -5.49 -11.12
CA PRO A 211 11.29 -5.09 -12.47
C PRO A 211 12.40 -4.05 -12.47
N THR A 212 12.44 -3.22 -11.43
CA THR A 212 13.41 -2.14 -11.25
C THR A 212 14.54 -2.51 -10.30
N ALA A 213 14.60 -3.75 -9.81
CA ALA A 213 15.53 -4.19 -8.77
C ALA A 213 15.53 -3.22 -7.56
N ALA A 214 14.34 -2.85 -7.09
CA ALA A 214 14.19 -1.92 -5.97
C ALA A 214 14.63 -2.53 -4.63
N PHE A 215 14.68 -3.86 -4.51
CA PHE A 215 15.26 -4.52 -3.36
C PHE A 215 16.78 -4.60 -3.49
N VAL A 216 17.51 -3.77 -2.75
CA VAL A 216 18.99 -3.83 -2.68
C VAL A 216 19.49 -5.02 -1.86
N GLY A 217 18.58 -5.65 -1.12
CA GLY A 217 18.80 -6.88 -0.35
C GLY A 217 17.50 -7.34 0.30
N PRO A 218 17.49 -8.52 0.95
CA PRO A 218 16.32 -8.96 1.70
C PRO A 218 15.98 -7.92 2.78
N TYR A 219 14.70 -7.59 2.91
CA TYR A 219 14.18 -6.62 3.88
C TYR A 219 14.61 -5.17 3.64
N VAL A 220 15.29 -4.84 2.54
CA VAL A 220 15.76 -3.49 2.25
C VAL A 220 15.29 -3.05 0.87
N LEU A 221 14.36 -2.10 0.85
CA LEU A 221 13.75 -1.54 -0.36
C LEU A 221 14.27 -0.11 -0.59
N ASP A 222 14.89 0.16 -1.72
CA ASP A 222 15.10 1.53 -2.20
C ASP A 222 13.81 2.05 -2.85
N ALA A 223 13.06 2.90 -2.15
CA ALA A 223 11.78 3.38 -2.65
C ALA A 223 11.94 4.19 -3.93
N ARG A 224 13.08 4.87 -4.14
CA ARG A 224 13.34 5.66 -5.36
C ARG A 224 13.27 4.83 -6.64
N ARG A 225 13.44 3.52 -6.52
CA ARG A 225 13.33 2.56 -7.64
C ARG A 225 12.00 1.79 -7.62
N CYS A 226 11.26 1.79 -6.52
CA CYS A 226 10.02 1.04 -6.39
C CYS A 226 8.93 1.64 -7.28
N ILE A 227 8.34 0.84 -8.17
CA ILE A 227 7.26 1.29 -9.08
C ILE A 227 6.08 1.88 -8.30
N SER A 228 5.78 1.34 -7.11
CA SER A 228 4.74 1.90 -6.23
C SER A 228 5.05 3.35 -5.84
N TYR A 229 6.27 3.62 -5.38
CA TYR A 229 6.73 4.99 -5.09
C TYR A 229 6.73 5.87 -6.34
N LEU A 230 7.28 5.39 -7.46
CA LEU A 230 7.39 6.15 -8.71
C LEU A 230 6.01 6.62 -9.22
N THR A 231 4.98 5.77 -9.07
CA THR A 231 3.64 6.06 -9.58
C THR A 231 2.76 6.82 -8.59
N ILE A 232 3.06 6.78 -7.29
CA ILE A 232 2.21 7.35 -6.24
C ILE A 232 2.84 8.60 -5.60
N GLU A 233 4.09 8.49 -5.15
CA GLU A 233 4.72 9.45 -4.23
C GLU A 233 5.68 10.41 -4.95
N LEU A 234 6.39 9.94 -5.99
CA LEU A 234 7.29 10.80 -6.77
C LEU A 234 6.48 11.91 -7.43
N LYS A 235 6.82 13.17 -7.13
CA LYS A 235 6.10 14.33 -7.69
C LYS A 235 6.64 14.78 -9.04
N THR A 236 7.93 14.55 -9.26
CA THR A 236 8.71 14.99 -10.41
C THR A 236 8.73 13.95 -11.53
N ALA A 237 9.60 14.14 -12.54
CA ALA A 237 9.73 13.23 -13.66
C ALA A 237 10.24 11.84 -13.24
N ILE A 238 9.67 10.78 -13.81
CA ILE A 238 10.18 9.42 -13.61
C ILE A 238 11.53 9.32 -14.33
N PRO A 239 12.62 8.85 -13.70
CA PRO A 239 13.91 8.68 -14.34
C PRO A 239 13.81 7.86 -15.63
N VAL A 240 14.42 8.34 -16.71
CA VAL A 240 14.27 7.80 -18.07
C VAL A 240 14.61 6.31 -18.12
N GLU A 241 15.64 5.89 -17.41
CA GLU A 241 16.12 4.50 -17.33
C GLU A 241 15.14 3.56 -16.61
N LEU A 242 14.22 4.08 -15.80
CA LEU A 242 13.21 3.30 -15.10
C LEU A 242 11.90 3.19 -15.91
N ARG A 243 11.61 4.11 -16.82
CA ARG A 243 10.35 4.15 -17.59
C ARG A 243 10.07 2.83 -18.35
N PRO A 244 11.04 2.20 -19.06
CA PRO A 244 10.80 0.92 -19.73
C PRO A 244 10.44 -0.23 -18.77
N LEU A 245 10.95 -0.19 -17.53
CA LEU A 245 10.80 -1.26 -16.55
C LEU A 245 9.44 -1.22 -15.83
N ILE A 246 8.72 -0.09 -15.91
CA ILE A 246 7.40 0.09 -15.28
C ILE A 246 6.34 -0.78 -15.97
N GLY A 247 6.50 -1.04 -17.27
CA GLY A 247 5.50 -1.73 -18.09
C GLY A 247 4.20 -0.94 -18.12
N ASN A 248 3.09 -1.58 -17.78
CA ASN A 248 1.75 -1.00 -17.81
C ASN A 248 1.19 -0.59 -16.43
N ARG A 249 2.04 -0.52 -15.40
CA ARG A 249 1.64 -0.15 -14.02
C ARG A 249 1.47 1.37 -13.91
N VAL A 250 0.23 1.82 -13.77
CA VAL A 250 -0.11 3.26 -13.76
C VAL A 250 -0.38 3.80 -12.36
N PHE A 251 -0.65 2.93 -11.38
CA PHE A 251 -0.81 3.29 -9.98
C PHE A 251 -0.52 2.10 -9.07
N GLY A 252 0.57 2.16 -8.30
CA GLY A 252 1.02 1.08 -7.44
C GLY A 252 1.68 -0.08 -8.20
N CYS A 253 2.12 -1.10 -7.47
CA CYS A 253 2.74 -2.30 -8.01
C CYS A 253 2.53 -3.48 -7.04
N ASP A 254 2.11 -4.64 -7.56
CA ASP A 254 1.82 -5.83 -6.74
C ASP A 254 2.80 -6.99 -7.01
N ASP A 255 3.79 -6.83 -7.88
CA ASP A 255 4.69 -7.91 -8.35
C ASP A 255 5.31 -8.73 -7.21
N CYS A 256 5.86 -8.03 -6.22
CA CYS A 256 6.50 -8.65 -5.06
C CYS A 256 5.50 -9.38 -4.14
N GLN A 257 4.21 -9.10 -4.26
CA GLN A 257 3.12 -9.84 -3.62
C GLN A 257 2.69 -11.01 -4.51
N ILE A 258 2.41 -10.77 -5.78
CA ILE A 258 1.92 -11.77 -6.74
C ILE A 258 2.82 -13.00 -6.76
N VAL A 259 4.14 -12.81 -6.79
CA VAL A 259 5.10 -13.93 -6.81
C VAL A 259 5.29 -14.60 -5.44
N CYS A 260 4.85 -13.97 -4.35
CA CYS A 260 5.10 -14.47 -3.01
C CYS A 260 4.34 -15.79 -2.77
N PRO A 261 5.01 -16.92 -2.43
CA PRO A 261 4.33 -18.20 -2.25
C PRO A 261 3.26 -18.22 -1.16
N TRP A 262 3.35 -17.31 -0.19
CA TRP A 262 2.37 -17.16 0.88
C TRP A 262 1.03 -16.60 0.39
N ASN A 263 1.00 -15.90 -0.75
CA ASN A 263 -0.24 -15.36 -1.30
C ASN A 263 -1.15 -16.41 -1.92
N ARG A 264 -0.72 -17.67 -2.06
CA ARG A 264 -1.64 -18.79 -2.34
C ARG A 264 -2.68 -19.02 -1.25
N PHE A 265 -2.44 -18.47 -0.05
CA PHE A 265 -3.36 -18.53 1.09
C PHE A 265 -4.24 -17.29 1.21
N ALA A 266 -4.05 -16.27 0.37
CA ALA A 266 -4.90 -15.09 0.35
C ALA A 266 -6.33 -15.49 -0.02
N ARG A 267 -7.31 -14.89 0.65
CA ARG A 267 -8.73 -15.11 0.40
C ARG A 267 -9.35 -13.87 -0.24
N PRO A 268 -10.30 -14.05 -1.17
CA PRO A 268 -11.11 -12.94 -1.65
C PRO A 268 -11.78 -12.20 -0.50
N THR A 269 -11.78 -10.87 -0.58
CA THR A 269 -12.50 -10.01 0.35
C THR A 269 -14.00 -10.11 0.10
N THR A 270 -14.78 -10.10 1.18
CA THR A 270 -16.24 -9.94 1.14
C THR A 270 -16.66 -8.48 1.30
N GLN A 271 -15.70 -7.54 1.44
CA GLN A 271 -16.01 -6.13 1.62
C GLN A 271 -16.35 -5.47 0.28
N GLY A 272 -17.59 -5.03 0.14
CA GLY A 272 -18.08 -4.35 -1.07
C GLY A 272 -17.28 -3.08 -1.41
N ASP A 273 -16.83 -2.35 -0.39
CA ASP A 273 -16.00 -1.15 -0.55
C ASP A 273 -14.67 -1.42 -1.25
N PHE A 274 -14.16 -2.65 -1.25
CA PHE A 274 -12.90 -3.01 -1.88
C PHE A 274 -13.07 -3.65 -3.26
N GLN A 275 -14.31 -3.78 -3.74
CA GLN A 275 -14.56 -4.28 -5.10
C GLN A 275 -14.18 -3.22 -6.15
N PRO A 276 -13.75 -3.65 -7.35
CA PRO A 276 -13.35 -2.73 -8.41
C PRO A 276 -14.45 -1.75 -8.80
N ARG A 277 -14.06 -0.50 -9.08
CA ARG A 277 -14.95 0.57 -9.54
C ARG A 277 -14.46 1.13 -10.87
N HIS A 278 -15.41 1.59 -11.68
CA HIS A 278 -15.12 2.30 -12.94
C HIS A 278 -14.23 1.50 -13.92
N ASN A 279 -14.29 0.17 -13.87
CA ASN A 279 -13.52 -0.74 -14.72
C ASN A 279 -11.99 -0.58 -14.60
N LEU A 280 -11.48 -0.01 -13.50
CA LEU A 280 -10.04 0.25 -13.31
C LEU A 280 -9.19 -1.04 -13.22
N ASP A 281 -9.82 -2.19 -13.04
CA ASP A 281 -9.22 -3.52 -13.05
C ASP A 281 -8.96 -4.06 -14.47
N ASN A 282 -9.60 -3.48 -15.50
CA ASN A 282 -9.54 -3.94 -16.89
C ASN A 282 -9.57 -2.81 -17.94
N ALA A 283 -9.33 -1.56 -17.55
CA ALA A 283 -9.36 -0.43 -18.47
C ALA A 283 -8.14 -0.38 -19.40
N GLY A 284 -8.31 0.17 -20.60
CA GLY A 284 -7.21 0.37 -21.56
C GLY A 284 -6.36 1.59 -21.24
N LEU A 285 -5.05 1.54 -21.50
CA LEU A 285 -4.15 2.70 -21.31
C LEU A 285 -4.61 3.91 -22.12
N ALA A 286 -4.90 3.71 -23.41
CA ALA A 286 -5.35 4.79 -24.30
C ALA A 286 -6.71 5.37 -23.86
N GLU A 287 -7.64 4.52 -23.39
CA GLU A 287 -8.93 4.95 -22.86
C GLU A 287 -8.76 5.87 -21.65
N LEU A 288 -7.98 5.43 -20.65
CA LEU A 288 -7.73 6.19 -19.43
C LEU A 288 -6.94 7.47 -19.71
N PHE A 289 -6.04 7.43 -20.69
CA PHE A 289 -5.29 8.61 -21.14
C PHE A 289 -6.15 9.60 -21.90
N MET A 290 -7.39 9.28 -22.26
CA MET A 290 -8.34 10.23 -22.85
C MET A 290 -9.33 10.81 -21.83
N TRP A 291 -9.28 10.41 -20.56
CA TRP A 291 -10.07 11.07 -19.52
C TRP A 291 -9.62 12.51 -19.33
N ASP A 292 -10.54 13.47 -19.29
CA ASP A 292 -10.25 14.82 -18.81
C ASP A 292 -10.13 14.86 -17.27
N GLU A 293 -9.79 16.03 -16.73
CA GLU A 293 -9.62 16.19 -15.27
C GLU A 293 -10.93 15.99 -14.52
N GLU A 294 -12.05 16.46 -15.07
CA GLU A 294 -13.38 16.30 -14.48
C GLU A 294 -13.75 14.82 -14.33
N ARG A 295 -13.59 14.04 -15.40
CA ARG A 295 -13.83 12.59 -15.39
C ARG A 295 -12.87 11.88 -14.45
N PHE A 296 -11.59 12.25 -14.42
CA PHE A 296 -10.64 11.70 -13.45
C PHE A 296 -11.11 11.95 -12.01
N LEU A 297 -11.48 13.19 -11.66
CA LEU A 297 -11.92 13.54 -10.31
C LEU A 297 -13.22 12.81 -9.91
N ALA A 298 -14.17 12.69 -10.84
CA ALA A 298 -15.42 11.97 -10.63
C ALA A 298 -15.21 10.46 -10.44
N CYS A 299 -14.44 9.80 -11.32
CA CYS A 299 -14.18 8.37 -11.25
C CYS A 299 -13.27 7.97 -10.08
N THR A 300 -12.41 8.88 -9.60
CA THR A 300 -11.51 8.61 -8.47
C THR A 300 -12.06 9.13 -7.15
N GLU A 301 -13.29 9.64 -7.11
CA GLU A 301 -13.89 10.10 -5.87
C GLU A 301 -13.97 8.98 -4.82
N GLY A 302 -13.36 9.26 -3.67
CA GLY A 302 -13.26 8.33 -2.57
C GLY A 302 -12.46 7.08 -2.88
N SER A 303 -11.56 7.10 -3.87
CA SER A 303 -10.52 6.09 -4.12
C SER A 303 -9.15 6.60 -3.64
N PRO A 304 -8.25 5.73 -3.16
CA PRO A 304 -6.90 6.15 -2.81
C PRO A 304 -6.11 6.61 -4.05
N LEU A 305 -6.52 6.20 -5.27
CA LEU A 305 -5.90 6.61 -6.53
C LEU A 305 -5.88 8.14 -6.71
N ARG A 306 -6.91 8.82 -6.20
CA ARG A 306 -7.06 10.28 -6.32
C ARG A 306 -5.88 11.07 -5.77
N ARG A 307 -5.11 10.50 -4.82
CA ARG A 307 -3.93 11.15 -4.23
C ARG A 307 -2.80 11.40 -5.23
N ALA A 308 -2.75 10.67 -6.35
CA ALA A 308 -1.78 10.93 -7.41
C ALA A 308 -2.03 12.30 -8.06
N GLY A 309 -3.27 12.77 -8.09
CA GLY A 309 -3.64 13.93 -8.89
C GLY A 309 -3.59 13.64 -10.40
N TYR A 310 -4.26 14.48 -11.17
CA TYR A 310 -4.48 14.25 -12.59
C TYR A 310 -3.20 14.37 -13.42
N GLU A 311 -2.33 15.32 -13.11
CA GLU A 311 -1.05 15.48 -13.82
C GLU A 311 -0.16 14.23 -13.72
N ARG A 312 0.01 13.66 -12.51
CA ARG A 312 0.79 12.42 -12.34
C ARG A 312 0.09 11.20 -12.92
N TRP A 313 -1.24 11.18 -12.91
CA TRP A 313 -2.02 10.14 -13.60
C TRP A 313 -1.67 10.09 -15.09
N LEU A 314 -1.63 11.24 -15.75
CA LEU A 314 -1.22 11.34 -17.16
C LEU A 314 0.25 10.99 -17.36
N ARG A 315 1.14 11.48 -16.50
CA ARG A 315 2.57 11.11 -16.52
C ARG A 315 2.74 9.58 -16.51
N ASN A 316 2.06 8.89 -15.60
CA ASN A 316 2.16 7.43 -15.46
C ASN A 316 1.58 6.70 -16.68
N LEU A 317 0.43 7.17 -17.18
CA LEU A 317 -0.19 6.61 -18.38
C LEU A 317 0.65 6.80 -19.65
N ALA A 318 1.32 7.95 -19.80
CA ALA A 318 2.26 8.19 -20.88
C ALA A 318 3.41 7.18 -20.86
N VAL A 319 3.95 6.85 -19.67
CA VAL A 319 4.93 5.75 -19.54
C VAL A 319 4.35 4.42 -19.97
N GLY A 320 3.13 4.09 -19.51
CA GLY A 320 2.43 2.88 -19.93
C GLY A 320 2.24 2.78 -21.44
N LEU A 321 1.80 3.87 -22.09
CA LEU A 321 1.63 3.95 -23.54
C LEU A 321 2.95 3.80 -24.28
N GLY A 322 4.02 4.44 -23.80
CA GLY A 322 5.36 4.28 -24.36
C GLY A 322 5.90 2.85 -24.23
N ASN A 323 5.39 2.05 -23.30
CA ASN A 323 5.71 0.62 -23.18
C ASN A 323 4.78 -0.29 -24.00
N ALA A 324 3.60 0.21 -24.41
CA ALA A 324 2.62 -0.53 -25.18
C ALA A 324 3.07 -0.80 -26.64
N PRO A 325 2.41 -1.72 -27.37
CA PRO A 325 2.60 -1.87 -28.81
C PRO A 325 2.19 -0.61 -29.58
N SER A 326 2.81 -0.37 -30.74
CA SER A 326 2.50 0.77 -31.61
C SER A 326 1.17 0.58 -32.37
N THR A 327 0.04 0.64 -31.67
CA THR A 327 -1.31 0.60 -32.27
C THR A 327 -1.80 2.01 -32.59
N ILE A 328 -2.78 2.12 -33.49
CA ILE A 328 -3.34 3.42 -33.89
C ILE A 328 -3.92 4.16 -32.67
N SER A 329 -4.62 3.45 -31.78
CA SER A 329 -5.20 4.02 -30.56
C SER A 329 -4.14 4.58 -29.61
N VAL A 330 -3.01 3.88 -29.44
CA VAL A 330 -1.89 4.35 -28.60
C VAL A 330 -1.27 5.61 -29.19
N LEU A 331 -0.96 5.62 -30.48
CA LEU A 331 -0.34 6.76 -31.14
C LEU A 331 -1.25 8.00 -31.16
N GLN A 332 -2.55 7.81 -31.43
CA GLN A 332 -3.54 8.89 -31.39
C GLN A 332 -3.70 9.48 -29.99
N ALA A 333 -3.71 8.63 -28.96
CA ALA A 333 -3.82 9.09 -27.57
C ALA A 333 -2.60 9.93 -27.15
N LEU A 334 -1.39 9.52 -27.54
CA LEU A 334 -0.17 10.29 -27.30
C LEU A 334 -0.19 11.64 -28.04
N GLU A 335 -0.50 11.64 -29.34
CA GLU A 335 -0.54 12.87 -30.13
C GLU A 335 -1.58 13.87 -29.59
N ALA A 336 -2.73 13.39 -29.11
CA ALA A 336 -3.77 14.23 -28.51
C ALA A 336 -3.29 15.03 -27.28
N ARG A 337 -2.16 14.66 -26.67
CA ARG A 337 -1.59 15.35 -25.50
C ARG A 337 -0.16 15.85 -25.71
N ARG A 338 0.31 15.90 -26.96
CA ARG A 338 1.66 16.36 -27.28
C ARG A 338 1.94 17.78 -26.78
N ASP A 339 0.95 18.67 -26.92
CA ASP A 339 1.03 20.07 -26.50
C ASP A 339 0.34 20.33 -25.14
N TYR A 340 0.21 19.31 -24.29
CA TYR A 340 -0.45 19.47 -22.99
C TYR A 340 0.23 20.57 -22.14
N PRO A 341 -0.50 21.40 -21.35
CA PRO A 341 0.10 22.56 -20.67
C PRO A 341 1.22 22.24 -19.67
N SER A 342 1.18 21.06 -19.03
CA SER A 342 2.21 20.61 -18.08
C SER A 342 3.48 20.15 -18.79
N GLU A 343 4.63 20.72 -18.41
CA GLU A 343 5.96 20.28 -18.88
C GLU A 343 6.24 18.82 -18.51
N LEU A 344 5.86 18.42 -17.29
CA LEU A 344 6.00 17.05 -16.81
C LEU A 344 5.28 16.06 -17.73
N VAL A 345 4.04 16.37 -18.12
CA VAL A 345 3.27 15.50 -19.02
C VAL A 345 3.88 15.49 -20.42
N ARG A 346 4.23 16.65 -20.99
CA ARG A 346 4.84 16.72 -22.33
C ARG A 346 6.13 15.91 -22.42
N GLU A 347 7.00 16.01 -21.42
CA GLU A 347 8.25 15.25 -21.38
C GLU A 347 8.02 13.73 -21.46
N HIS A 348 6.99 13.22 -20.76
CA HIS A 348 6.68 11.79 -20.77
C HIS A 348 5.95 11.35 -22.05
N VAL A 349 5.14 12.24 -22.64
CA VAL A 349 4.50 12.01 -23.94
C VAL A 349 5.54 11.96 -25.05
N GLU A 350 6.47 12.91 -25.11
CA GLU A 350 7.52 12.93 -26.14
C GLU A 350 8.41 11.67 -26.00
N TRP A 351 8.81 11.32 -24.77
CA TRP A 351 9.54 10.07 -24.53
C TRP A 351 8.76 8.85 -25.05
N ALA A 352 7.44 8.79 -24.82
CA ALA A 352 6.62 7.68 -25.29
C ALA A 352 6.55 7.64 -26.84
N ILE A 353 6.40 8.78 -27.50
CA ILE A 353 6.43 8.90 -28.96
C ILE A 353 7.77 8.42 -29.51
N GLU A 354 8.89 8.84 -28.91
CA GLU A 354 10.25 8.39 -29.28
C GLU A 354 10.42 6.87 -29.19
N GLN A 355 9.81 6.21 -28.17
CA GLN A 355 9.83 4.75 -28.07
C GLN A 355 9.13 4.07 -29.26
N HIS A 356 8.06 4.68 -29.79
CA HIS A 356 7.36 4.13 -30.95
C HIS A 356 8.09 4.39 -32.26
N THR A 357 8.69 5.58 -32.43
CA THR A 357 9.53 5.91 -33.59
C THR A 357 10.73 4.96 -33.68
N SER A 358 11.44 4.77 -32.56
CA SER A 358 12.61 3.89 -32.50
C SER A 358 12.29 2.43 -32.83
N ARG A 359 11.12 1.93 -32.39
CA ARG A 359 10.67 0.56 -32.69
C ARG A 359 10.28 0.39 -34.16
N SER A 360 9.66 1.40 -34.77
CA SER A 360 9.36 1.40 -36.20
C SER A 360 10.64 1.33 -37.03
N ASP A 361 11.64 2.15 -36.70
CA ASP A 361 12.94 2.15 -37.39
C ASP A 361 13.69 0.82 -37.26
N GLN A 362 13.65 0.19 -36.08
CA GLN A 362 14.25 -1.13 -35.88
C GLN A 362 13.56 -2.21 -36.73
N ARG A 363 12.22 -2.20 -36.82
CA ARG A 363 11.45 -3.14 -37.67
C ARG A 363 11.76 -2.95 -39.15
N SER A 364 11.95 -1.72 -39.61
CA SER A 364 12.33 -1.42 -41.00
C SER A 364 13.76 -1.81 -41.35
N ARG A 365 14.63 -2.05 -40.36
CA ARG A 365 16.05 -2.41 -40.54
C ARG A 365 16.35 -3.91 -40.37
N MET A 366 15.38 -4.73 -39.96
CA MET A 366 15.57 -6.19 -39.93
C MET A 366 15.45 -6.75 -41.36
N PRO A 367 16.47 -7.46 -41.89
CA PRO A 367 16.35 -8.17 -43.16
C PRO A 367 15.27 -9.26 -43.05
N GLN A 368 14.44 -9.37 -44.09
CA GLN A 368 13.33 -10.34 -44.19
C GLN A 368 13.79 -11.80 -44.11
#